data_AF-A0A1F7A3E6-F1
#
_entry.id   AF-A0A1F7A3E6-F1
#
_cell.length_a   1.000
_cell.length_b   1.000
_cell.length_c   1.000
_cell.angle_alpha   90.00
_cell.angle_beta   90.00
_cell.angle_gamma   90.00
#
_symmetry.space_group_name_H-M   'P 1'
#
loop_
_entity.id
_entity.type
_entity.pdbx_description
1 polymer ?
#
loop_
_entity_poly.entity_id
_entity_poly.type
_entity_poly.pdbx_seq_one_letter_code
_entity_poly.pdbx_strand_id
1 'polypeptide(L)'
;MKIKPFWITKTSIGYKKILFFLSSFIIWLIFNLVFKLPLEIFVVITLVFINIILILVFLGLTKGITVFQKEIIEKNKEHFIVRDRFFPLHPSKSLRTICQPKSNVSYSSIYLKNHNSWLYLDFIRKLIKKNQPQKRSALVLGGGGAVIPLELLTSLEISSDVVEISPIMIKVAKKYFLPLRKSFLGSKISKIKLIQADAFAYTSQNKKQYGLIIVDLFVDHLIVPKIKNSIFIKKILASSEYVIVNFGLKKSSIDHRSFFEKYIKIARYTQIYKCKGNFIGIFSNKKKINNQLNEKNIFQYKVDINS
;
A
#
# COMPACT_ATOMS: atom_id res chain seq x y z
N MET A 1 -9.72 -28.61 -5.23
CA MET A 1 -9.90 -27.96 -6.55
C MET A 1 -8.58 -27.31 -6.98
N LYS A 2 -7.84 -27.91 -7.94
CA LYS A 2 -6.57 -27.38 -8.45
C LYS A 2 -6.85 -26.23 -9.43
N ILE A 3 -6.57 -24.99 -9.03
CA ILE A 3 -6.72 -23.81 -9.89
C ILE A 3 -5.44 -23.65 -10.71
N LYS A 4 -5.53 -23.71 -12.05
CA LYS A 4 -4.43 -23.39 -12.96
C LYS A 4 -4.14 -21.88 -12.91
N PRO A 5 -2.88 -21.44 -12.82
CA PRO A 5 -2.54 -20.02 -12.94
C PRO A 5 -2.90 -19.53 -14.35
N PHE A 6 -3.73 -18.49 -14.44
CA PHE A 6 -4.07 -17.85 -15.70
C PHE A 6 -3.13 -16.66 -15.91
N TRP A 7 -2.32 -16.70 -16.97
CA TRP A 7 -1.41 -15.62 -17.33
C TRP A 7 -2.18 -14.62 -18.20
N ILE A 8 -2.56 -13.47 -17.65
CA ILE A 8 -3.08 -12.37 -18.46
C ILE A 8 -1.92 -11.41 -18.72
N THR A 9 -1.30 -11.54 -19.89
CA THR A 9 -0.38 -10.53 -20.41
C THR A 9 -1.22 -9.35 -20.91
N LYS A 10 -1.54 -8.39 -20.03
CA LYS A 10 -2.16 -7.13 -20.47
C LYS A 10 -1.10 -6.23 -21.13
N THR A 11 -0.79 -6.48 -22.39
CA THR A 11 0.08 -5.66 -23.25
C THR A 11 -0.68 -4.44 -23.80
N SER A 12 -1.42 -3.69 -22.98
CA SER A 12 -2.44 -2.76 -23.52
C SER A 12 -1.92 -1.47 -24.16
N ILE A 13 -0.62 -1.16 -24.07
CA ILE A 13 -0.05 0.11 -24.55
C ILE A 13 0.93 -0.09 -25.73
N GLY A 14 1.48 -1.30 -25.90
CA GLY A 14 2.48 -1.56 -26.94
C GLY A 14 1.91 -1.58 -28.35
N TYR A 15 0.79 -2.28 -28.57
CA TYR A 15 0.28 -2.54 -29.92
C TYR A 15 -0.27 -1.28 -30.63
N LYS A 16 -0.88 -0.35 -29.89
CA LYS A 16 -1.42 0.89 -30.48
C LYS A 16 -0.32 1.80 -31.02
N LYS A 17 0.84 1.84 -30.37
CA LYS A 17 1.99 2.62 -30.86
C LYS A 17 2.61 1.97 -32.09
N ILE A 18 2.75 0.64 -32.08
CA ILE A 18 3.26 -0.12 -33.23
C ILE A 18 2.35 0.08 -34.46
N LEU A 19 1.03 -0.01 -34.29
CA LEU A 19 0.05 0.23 -35.37
C LEU A 19 0.12 1.67 -35.90
N PHE A 20 0.26 2.66 -35.02
CA PHE A 20 0.45 4.05 -35.45
C PHE A 20 1.72 4.21 -36.30
N PHE A 21 2.87 3.66 -35.85
CA PHE A 21 4.12 3.73 -36.61
C PHE A 21 4.04 3.01 -37.96
N LEU A 22 3.41 1.82 -38.02
CA LEU A 22 3.19 1.11 -39.27
C LEU A 22 2.31 1.92 -40.22
N SER A 23 1.25 2.56 -39.72
CA SER A 23 0.38 3.40 -40.56
C SER A 23 1.10 4.64 -41.09
N SER A 24 1.94 5.30 -40.28
CA SER A 24 2.75 6.44 -40.73
C SER A 24 3.83 6.04 -41.75
N PHE A 25 4.43 4.86 -41.60
CA PHE A 25 5.40 4.33 -42.57
C PHE A 25 4.74 4.01 -43.91
N ILE A 26 3.54 3.40 -43.91
CA ILE A 26 2.78 3.12 -45.13
C ILE A 26 2.42 4.42 -45.86
N ILE A 27 1.94 5.43 -45.14
CA ILE A 27 1.63 6.75 -45.72
C ILE A 27 2.87 7.41 -46.33
N TRP A 28 4.01 7.33 -45.63
CA TRP A 28 5.29 7.85 -46.13
C TRP A 28 5.77 7.10 -47.38
N LEU A 29 5.62 5.78 -47.43
CA LEU A 29 5.93 4.95 -48.61
C LEU A 29 5.08 5.34 -49.82
N ILE A 30 3.77 5.51 -49.61
CA ILE A 30 2.82 5.96 -50.65
C ILE A 30 3.20 7.36 -51.15
N PHE A 31 3.55 8.28 -50.24
CA PHE A 31 3.95 9.65 -50.62
C PHE A 31 5.21 9.66 -51.50
N ASN A 32 6.23 8.86 -51.18
CA ASN A 32 7.45 8.78 -52.00
C ASN A 32 7.25 8.01 -53.31
N LEU A 33 6.30 7.08 -53.38
CA LEU A 33 5.92 6.43 -54.64
C LEU A 33 5.22 7.39 -55.61
N VAL A 34 4.48 8.36 -55.08
CA VAL A 34 3.75 9.36 -55.87
C VAL A 34 4.66 10.50 -56.35
N PHE A 35 5.66 10.90 -55.56
CA PHE A 35 6.59 11.96 -55.93
C PHE A 35 7.92 11.37 -56.41
N LYS A 36 8.20 11.46 -57.73
CA LYS A 36 9.41 10.96 -58.42
C LYS A 36 10.71 11.61 -57.91
N LEU A 37 11.15 11.27 -56.71
CA LEU A 37 12.42 11.73 -56.16
C LEU A 37 13.60 11.02 -56.85
N PRO A 38 14.73 11.71 -57.06
CA PRO A 38 15.97 11.07 -57.47
C PRO A 38 16.37 9.97 -56.48
N LEU A 39 16.85 8.84 -56.99
CA LEU A 39 17.12 7.62 -56.23
C LEU A 39 18.04 7.87 -55.02
N GLU A 40 19.05 8.73 -55.18
CA GLU A 40 20.03 9.07 -54.16
C GLU A 40 19.39 9.77 -52.94
N ILE A 41 18.49 10.72 -53.20
CA ILE A 41 17.76 11.45 -52.14
C ILE A 41 16.80 10.49 -51.43
N PHE A 42 16.12 9.63 -52.19
CA PHE A 42 15.23 8.62 -51.64
C PHE A 42 15.96 7.68 -50.66
N VAL A 43 17.15 7.20 -51.01
CA VAL A 43 17.95 6.30 -50.15
C VAL A 43 18.33 6.99 -48.84
N VAL A 44 18.80 8.24 -48.87
CA VAL A 44 19.18 8.98 -47.65
C VAL A 44 18.00 9.19 -46.72
N ILE A 45 16.85 9.64 -47.24
CA ILE A 45 15.65 9.87 -46.42
C ILE A 45 15.15 8.53 -45.84
N THR A 46 15.19 7.44 -46.61
CA THR A 46 14.83 6.10 -46.15
C THR A 46 15.71 5.65 -44.98
N LEU A 47 17.02 5.83 -45.08
CA LEU A 47 17.96 5.45 -44.02
C LEU A 47 17.74 6.28 -42.74
N VAL A 48 17.50 7.59 -42.86
CA VAL A 48 17.18 8.45 -41.70
C VAL A 48 15.88 8.00 -41.05
N PHE A 49 14.85 7.71 -41.84
CA PHE A 49 13.55 7.27 -41.33
C PHE A 49 13.64 5.90 -40.62
N ILE A 50 14.36 4.94 -41.20
CA ILE A 50 14.65 3.63 -40.57
C ILE A 50 15.35 3.84 -39.23
N ASN A 51 16.36 4.70 -39.16
CA ASN A 51 17.05 4.98 -37.91
C ASN A 51 16.15 5.64 -36.86
N ILE A 52 15.27 6.56 -37.26
CA ILE A 52 14.27 7.16 -36.37
C ILE A 52 13.28 6.08 -35.87
N ILE A 53 12.80 5.18 -36.73
CA ILE A 53 11.96 4.05 -36.30
C ILE A 53 12.73 3.17 -35.32
N LEU A 54 13.97 2.80 -35.62
CA LEU A 54 14.77 1.95 -34.74
C LEU A 54 14.98 2.61 -33.38
N ILE A 55 15.26 3.91 -33.34
CA ILE A 55 15.36 4.69 -32.10
C ILE A 55 14.02 4.72 -31.37
N LEU A 56 12.89 4.94 -32.05
CA LEU A 56 11.57 4.99 -31.43
C LEU A 56 11.08 3.62 -30.96
N VAL A 57 11.43 2.54 -31.67
CA VAL A 57 11.22 1.15 -31.26
C VAL A 57 12.10 0.85 -30.06
N PHE A 58 13.38 1.23 -30.06
CA PHE A 58 14.27 1.07 -28.91
C PHE A 58 13.80 1.86 -27.68
N LEU A 59 13.41 3.13 -27.85
CA LEU A 59 12.81 3.97 -26.82
C LEU A 59 11.43 3.46 -26.37
N GLY A 60 10.67 2.87 -27.29
CA GLY A 60 9.36 2.27 -27.04
C GLY A 60 9.44 0.93 -26.32
N LEU A 61 10.44 0.11 -26.61
CA LEU A 61 10.77 -1.14 -25.93
C LEU A 61 11.35 -0.88 -24.54
N THR A 62 12.20 0.14 -24.40
CA THR A 62 12.75 0.54 -23.08
C THR A 62 11.70 1.20 -22.18
N LYS A 63 10.76 1.97 -22.73
CA LYS A 63 9.61 2.52 -21.97
C LYS A 63 8.46 1.53 -21.80
N GLY A 64 8.36 0.55 -22.70
CA GLY A 64 7.43 -0.57 -22.67
C GLY A 64 7.86 -1.61 -21.65
N ILE A 65 7.94 -1.20 -20.37
CA ILE A 65 8.22 -2.09 -19.25
C ILE A 65 7.12 -3.16 -19.26
N THR A 66 7.47 -4.37 -19.71
CA THR A 66 6.56 -5.52 -19.65
C THR A 66 6.30 -5.83 -18.19
N VAL A 67 5.20 -5.30 -17.65
CA VAL A 67 4.74 -5.65 -16.31
C VAL A 67 4.04 -6.99 -16.43
N PHE A 68 4.71 -8.05 -16.00
CA PHE A 68 4.06 -9.35 -15.89
C PHE A 68 3.10 -9.29 -14.70
N GLN A 69 1.82 -9.48 -14.96
CA GLN A 69 0.79 -9.53 -13.94
C GLN A 69 0.38 -11.00 -13.74
N LYS A 70 0.73 -11.56 -12.59
CA LYS A 70 0.23 -12.88 -12.17
C LYS A 70 -0.94 -12.65 -11.25
N GLU A 71 -2.13 -13.02 -11.70
CA GLU A 71 -3.33 -12.99 -10.85
C GLU A 71 -3.50 -14.35 -10.17
N ILE A 72 -3.48 -14.35 -8.85
CA ILE A 72 -3.88 -15.50 -8.04
C ILE A 72 -5.28 -15.17 -7.53
N ILE A 73 -6.27 -15.74 -8.20
CA ILE A 73 -7.68 -15.54 -7.86
C ILE A 73 -8.06 -16.57 -6.80
N GLU A 74 -8.30 -16.12 -5.58
CA GLU A 74 -8.95 -16.94 -4.56
C GLU A 74 -10.45 -16.58 -4.56
N LYS A 75 -11.24 -17.34 -5.34
CA LYS A 75 -12.69 -17.08 -5.47
C LYS A 75 -13.41 -17.40 -4.16
N ASN A 76 -14.11 -16.41 -3.62
CA ASN A 76 -15.13 -16.54 -2.58
C ASN A 76 -16.21 -15.47 -2.81
N LYS A 77 -17.27 -15.46 -2.00
CA LYS A 77 -18.39 -14.51 -2.13
C LYS A 77 -17.95 -13.04 -2.13
N GLU A 78 -16.89 -12.69 -1.40
CA GLU A 78 -16.32 -11.33 -1.28
C GLU A 78 -15.34 -10.97 -2.42
N HIS A 79 -14.91 -11.96 -3.21
CA HIS A 79 -14.06 -11.86 -4.40
C HIS A 79 -12.77 -11.05 -4.21
N PHE A 80 -11.90 -11.36 -3.25
CA PHE A 80 -10.55 -10.77 -3.24
C PHE A 80 -9.64 -11.39 -4.31
N ILE A 81 -8.81 -10.58 -4.95
CA ILE A 81 -7.78 -11.02 -5.90
C ILE A 81 -6.42 -10.64 -5.33
N VAL A 82 -5.52 -11.62 -5.24
CA VAL A 82 -4.11 -11.38 -4.96
C VAL A 82 -3.39 -11.28 -6.30
N ARG A 83 -2.69 -10.18 -6.55
CA ARG A 83 -1.93 -9.97 -7.79
C ARG A 83 -0.49 -9.69 -7.50
N ASP A 84 0.39 -10.35 -8.22
CA ASP A 84 1.78 -9.98 -8.32
C ASP A 84 1.99 -9.14 -9.59
N ARG A 85 2.58 -7.97 -9.43
CA ARG A 85 3.10 -7.15 -10.53
C ARG A 85 4.61 -7.24 -10.50
N PHE A 86 5.18 -7.86 -11.53
CA PHE A 86 6.62 -7.99 -11.70
C PHE A 86 7.14 -6.88 -12.62
N PHE A 87 8.23 -6.26 -12.21
CA PHE A 87 8.95 -5.28 -13.02
C PHE A 87 10.33 -5.87 -13.35
N PRO A 88 10.53 -6.49 -14.54
CA PRO A 88 11.76 -7.22 -14.86
C PRO A 88 13.02 -6.36 -14.75
N LEU A 89 12.95 -5.12 -15.23
CA LEU A 89 14.06 -4.16 -15.17
C LEU A 89 14.29 -3.58 -13.77
N HIS A 90 13.32 -3.70 -12.87
CA HIS A 90 13.42 -3.25 -11.49
C HIS A 90 12.80 -4.29 -10.53
N PRO A 91 13.43 -5.47 -10.35
CA PRO A 91 12.82 -6.55 -9.58
C PRO A 91 12.46 -6.16 -8.14
N SER A 92 13.22 -5.21 -7.55
CA SER A 92 12.95 -4.63 -6.23
C SER A 92 11.63 -3.84 -6.15
N LYS A 93 11.09 -3.37 -7.27
CA LYS A 93 9.79 -2.70 -7.36
C LYS A 93 8.63 -3.68 -7.57
N SER A 94 8.88 -4.98 -7.68
CA SER A 94 7.83 -5.99 -7.82
C SER A 94 6.96 -6.05 -6.57
N LEU A 95 5.64 -6.08 -6.75
CA LEU A 95 4.66 -5.89 -5.69
C LEU A 95 3.65 -7.04 -5.69
N ARG A 96 3.28 -7.50 -4.50
CA ARG A 96 2.06 -8.27 -4.26
C ARG A 96 1.00 -7.34 -3.71
N THR A 97 -0.20 -7.36 -4.29
CA THR A 97 -1.32 -6.51 -3.90
C THR A 97 -2.58 -7.36 -3.68
N ILE A 98 -3.37 -7.04 -2.66
CA ILE A 98 -4.76 -7.50 -2.50
C ILE A 98 -5.67 -6.43 -3.08
N CYS A 99 -6.50 -6.80 -4.04
CA CYS A 99 -7.51 -5.92 -4.62
C CYS A 99 -8.89 -6.57 -4.53
N GLN A 100 -9.93 -5.75 -4.51
CA GLN A 100 -11.29 -6.18 -4.81
C GLN A 100 -11.62 -5.77 -6.26
N PRO A 101 -12.04 -6.70 -7.13
CA PRO A 101 -12.18 -6.48 -8.57
C PRO A 101 -13.24 -5.43 -8.89
N LYS A 102 -14.32 -5.33 -8.09
CA LYS A 102 -15.41 -4.37 -8.33
C LYS A 102 -15.02 -2.93 -8.06
N SER A 103 -14.19 -2.68 -7.04
CA SER A 103 -13.86 -1.32 -6.59
C SER A 103 -12.54 -0.79 -7.15
N ASN A 104 -11.71 -1.67 -7.74
CA ASN A 104 -10.34 -1.38 -8.14
C ASN A 104 -9.50 -0.74 -7.00
N VAL A 105 -9.91 -0.97 -5.75
CA VAL A 105 -9.22 -0.51 -4.54
C VAL A 105 -8.21 -1.57 -4.15
N SER A 106 -6.97 -1.15 -3.99
CA SER A 106 -5.91 -1.94 -3.36
C SER A 106 -6.07 -1.83 -1.85
N TYR A 107 -6.36 -2.95 -1.19
CA TYR A 107 -6.48 -3.04 0.26
C TYR A 107 -5.12 -3.10 0.94
N SER A 108 -4.17 -3.79 0.32
CA SER A 108 -2.84 -3.95 0.87
C SER A 108 -1.84 -4.24 -0.23
N SER A 109 -0.60 -3.75 -0.12
CA SER A 109 0.49 -4.17 -0.99
C SER A 109 1.80 -4.29 -0.22
N ILE A 110 2.67 -5.19 -0.69
CA ILE A 110 4.01 -5.42 -0.18
C ILE A 110 4.96 -5.65 -1.34
N TYR A 111 6.20 -5.18 -1.23
CA TYR A 111 7.23 -5.52 -2.21
C TYR A 111 7.64 -6.99 -2.06
N LEU A 112 7.74 -7.70 -3.19
CA LEU A 112 8.10 -9.11 -3.23
C LEU A 112 9.56 -9.32 -2.79
N LYS A 113 10.47 -8.52 -3.36
CA LYS A 113 11.92 -8.69 -3.15
C LYS A 113 12.55 -7.63 -2.25
N ASN A 114 11.96 -6.43 -2.18
CA ASN A 114 12.52 -5.35 -1.38
C ASN A 114 11.96 -5.37 0.05
N HIS A 115 12.83 -5.17 1.02
CA HIS A 115 12.46 -4.96 2.42
C HIS A 115 12.02 -3.52 2.71
N ASN A 116 12.25 -2.59 1.78
CA ASN A 116 11.74 -1.24 1.92
C ASN A 116 10.22 -1.25 1.91
N SER A 117 9.64 -0.63 2.92
CA SER A 117 8.22 -0.45 3.11
C SER A 117 7.58 0.40 2.00
N TRP A 118 6.33 0.10 1.63
CA TRP A 118 5.48 1.07 0.91
C TRP A 118 5.40 2.36 1.72
N LEU A 119 5.36 3.54 1.09
CA LEU A 119 5.43 4.84 1.77
C LEU A 119 4.55 4.98 3.02
N TYR A 120 3.32 4.47 3.02
CA TYR A 120 2.47 4.46 4.23
C TYR A 120 3.13 3.68 5.37
N LEU A 121 3.62 2.48 5.10
CA LEU A 121 4.34 1.65 6.07
C LEU A 121 5.67 2.27 6.48
N ASP A 122 6.36 2.93 5.55
CA ASP A 122 7.62 3.64 5.81
C ASP A 122 7.41 4.79 6.80
N PHE A 123 6.32 5.52 6.60
CA PHE A 123 5.89 6.57 7.49
C PHE A 123 5.57 6.04 8.89
N ILE A 124 4.75 4.98 8.98
CA ILE A 124 4.42 4.32 10.26
C ILE A 124 5.69 3.84 10.96
N ARG A 125 6.60 3.18 10.24
CA ARG A 125 7.90 2.72 10.75
C ARG A 125 8.74 3.87 11.32
N LYS A 126 8.89 4.97 10.56
CA LYS A 126 9.63 6.16 11.01
C LYS A 126 9.00 6.77 12.25
N LEU A 127 7.68 6.88 12.28
CA LEU A 127 6.93 7.41 13.41
C LEU A 127 7.17 6.57 14.68
N ILE A 128 7.16 5.24 14.56
CA ILE A 128 7.43 4.34 15.69
C ILE A 128 8.90 4.39 16.12
N LYS A 129 9.85 4.38 15.17
CA LYS A 129 11.29 4.54 15.48
C LYS A 129 11.58 5.82 16.25
N LYS A 130 10.87 6.90 15.91
CA LYS A 130 11.05 8.20 16.56
C LYS A 130 10.46 8.25 17.97
N ASN A 131 9.32 7.60 18.20
CA ASN A 131 8.62 7.64 19.49
C ASN A 131 9.03 6.51 20.45
N GLN A 132 9.78 5.51 19.96
CA GLN A 132 10.43 4.45 20.74
C GLN A 132 9.54 3.86 21.85
N PRO A 133 8.47 3.11 21.50
CA PRO A 133 7.70 2.41 22.51
C PRO A 133 8.61 1.46 23.31
N GLN A 134 8.49 1.50 24.64
CA GLN A 134 9.27 0.65 25.55
C GLN A 134 8.81 -0.80 25.42
N LYS A 135 7.49 -1.03 25.46
CA LYS A 135 6.94 -2.37 25.18
C LYS A 135 7.10 -2.73 23.71
N ARG A 136 7.81 -3.82 23.42
CA ARG A 136 8.00 -4.37 22.06
C ARG A 136 6.84 -5.26 21.59
N SER A 137 5.61 -4.82 21.86
CA SER A 137 4.38 -5.49 21.48
C SER A 137 3.38 -4.48 20.90
N ALA A 138 2.69 -4.90 19.84
CA ALA A 138 1.65 -4.13 19.18
C ALA A 138 0.34 -4.90 19.11
N LEU A 139 -0.76 -4.15 19.08
CA LEU A 139 -2.07 -4.64 18.67
C LEU A 139 -2.47 -3.89 17.40
N VAL A 140 -2.69 -4.62 16.32
CA VAL A 140 -3.14 -4.09 15.03
C VAL A 140 -4.61 -4.44 14.89
N LEU A 141 -5.47 -3.43 14.82
CA LEU A 141 -6.90 -3.59 14.60
C LEU A 141 -7.18 -3.40 13.11
N GLY A 142 -7.58 -4.48 12.44
CA GLY A 142 -7.65 -4.57 10.98
C GLY A 142 -6.31 -4.98 10.37
N GLY A 143 -6.00 -4.42 9.20
CA GLY A 143 -4.74 -4.70 8.51
C GLY A 143 -4.70 -6.07 7.79
N GLY A 144 -5.80 -6.45 7.13
CA GLY A 144 -6.07 -7.79 6.59
C GLY A 144 -5.02 -8.43 5.66
N GLY A 145 -4.02 -7.70 5.17
CA GLY A 145 -2.86 -8.28 4.46
C GLY A 145 -1.68 -8.69 5.36
N ALA A 146 -1.76 -8.44 6.67
CA ALA A 146 -0.67 -8.57 7.63
C ALA A 146 0.63 -7.82 7.24
N VAL A 147 0.55 -6.79 6.39
CA VAL A 147 1.74 -6.07 5.96
C VAL A 147 2.30 -5.14 7.04
N ILE A 148 1.42 -4.46 7.80
CA ILE A 148 1.82 -3.69 8.99
C ILE A 148 2.58 -4.56 10.00
N PRO A 149 2.03 -5.68 10.51
CA PRO A 149 2.74 -6.51 11.49
C PRO A 149 4.01 -7.16 10.93
N LEU A 150 4.07 -7.47 9.62
CA LEU A 150 5.31 -7.89 8.98
C LEU A 150 6.38 -6.80 9.07
N GLU A 151 6.03 -5.56 8.73
CA GLU A 151 6.95 -4.41 8.81
C GLU A 151 7.43 -4.16 10.25
N LEU A 152 6.52 -4.22 11.22
CA LEU A 152 6.84 -4.07 12.64
C LEU A 152 7.84 -5.13 13.09
N LEU A 153 7.65 -6.38 12.68
CA LEU A 153 8.53 -7.47 13.08
C LEU A 153 9.88 -7.42 12.36
N THR A 154 9.91 -7.16 11.05
CA THR A 154 11.16 -7.15 10.27
C THR A 154 12.04 -5.97 10.60
N SER A 155 11.45 -4.79 10.84
CA SER A 155 12.20 -3.53 10.88
C SER A 155 12.39 -2.97 12.29
N LEU A 156 11.59 -3.44 13.26
CA LEU A 156 11.56 -2.91 14.63
C LEU A 156 11.56 -4.01 15.71
N GLU A 157 11.52 -5.28 15.31
CA GLU A 157 11.38 -6.44 16.20
C GLU A 157 10.19 -6.36 17.16
N ILE A 158 9.10 -5.73 16.72
CA ILE A 158 7.85 -5.60 17.50
C ILE A 158 6.93 -6.77 17.18
N SER A 159 6.61 -7.57 18.20
CA SER A 159 5.59 -8.62 18.10
C SER A 159 4.18 -8.02 17.94
N SER A 160 3.26 -8.72 17.28
CA SER A 160 1.94 -8.15 16.96
C SER A 160 0.81 -9.17 17.17
N ASP A 161 -0.21 -8.75 17.89
CA ASP A 161 -1.54 -9.37 17.82
C ASP A 161 -2.34 -8.60 16.76
N VAL A 162 -2.95 -9.30 15.80
CA VAL A 162 -3.65 -8.71 14.65
C VAL A 162 -5.09 -9.19 14.69
N VAL A 163 -6.03 -8.27 14.87
CA VAL A 163 -7.46 -8.56 14.97
C VAL A 163 -8.13 -8.25 13.64
N GLU A 164 -8.61 -9.27 12.96
CA GLU A 164 -9.26 -9.17 11.66
C GLU A 164 -10.62 -9.88 11.71
N ILE A 165 -11.66 -9.22 11.22
CA ILE A 165 -13.03 -9.74 11.24
C ILE A 165 -13.24 -10.76 10.12
N SER A 166 -12.60 -10.56 8.97
CA SER A 166 -12.75 -11.41 7.79
C SER A 166 -11.86 -12.67 7.89
N PRO A 167 -12.46 -13.88 8.04
CA PRO A 167 -11.68 -15.12 8.02
C PRO A 167 -10.95 -15.33 6.68
N ILE A 168 -11.49 -14.75 5.60
CA ILE A 168 -10.87 -14.77 4.27
C ILE A 168 -9.58 -13.97 4.27
N MET A 169 -9.58 -12.74 4.81
CA MET A 169 -8.37 -11.92 4.86
C MET A 169 -7.27 -12.58 5.69
N ILE A 170 -7.64 -13.25 6.79
CA ILE A 170 -6.70 -14.07 7.57
C ILE A 170 -6.10 -15.20 6.73
N LYS A 171 -6.93 -15.93 5.97
CA LYS A 171 -6.44 -17.00 5.06
C LYS A 171 -5.50 -16.43 3.99
N VAL A 172 -5.87 -15.31 3.37
CA VAL A 172 -5.06 -14.62 2.36
C VAL A 172 -3.71 -14.18 2.94
N ALA A 173 -3.70 -13.58 4.12
CA ALA A 173 -2.48 -13.17 4.81
C ALA A 173 -1.56 -14.37 5.08
N LYS A 174 -2.09 -15.47 5.63
CA LYS A 174 -1.32 -16.70 5.93
C LYS A 174 -0.76 -17.35 4.67
N LYS A 175 -1.54 -17.40 3.59
CA LYS A 175 -1.19 -18.12 2.36
C LYS A 175 -0.27 -17.32 1.45
N TYR A 176 -0.44 -16.00 1.39
CA TYR A 176 0.21 -15.16 0.38
C TYR A 176 1.13 -14.07 0.94
N PHE A 177 1.00 -13.64 2.19
CA PHE A 177 1.80 -12.52 2.71
C PHE A 177 2.87 -12.98 3.71
N LEU A 178 2.49 -13.69 4.77
CA LEU A 178 3.44 -14.18 5.77
C LEU A 178 4.59 -15.03 5.16
N PRO A 179 4.36 -15.90 4.15
CA PRO A 179 5.43 -16.68 3.54
C PRO A 179 6.49 -15.83 2.83
N LEU A 180 6.17 -14.60 2.38
CA LEU A 180 7.12 -13.70 1.70
C LEU A 180 8.29 -13.28 2.57
N ARG A 181 8.17 -13.43 3.89
CA ARG A 181 9.24 -13.12 4.84
C ARG A 181 9.64 -14.32 5.69
N LYS A 182 9.07 -15.51 5.44
CA LYS A 182 9.33 -16.71 6.25
C LYS A 182 10.79 -17.15 6.19
N SER A 183 11.44 -17.07 5.03
CA SER A 183 12.88 -17.40 4.91
C SER A 183 13.77 -16.47 5.72
N PHE A 184 13.42 -15.18 5.77
CA PHE A 184 14.18 -14.16 6.51
C PHE A 184 13.87 -14.19 8.02
N LEU A 185 12.60 -14.34 8.40
CA LEU A 185 12.17 -14.29 9.79
C LEU A 185 12.27 -15.63 10.52
N GLY A 186 12.33 -16.76 9.79
CA GLY A 186 12.35 -18.09 10.36
C GLY A 186 11.22 -18.31 11.37
N SER A 187 11.59 -18.76 12.57
CA SER A 187 10.65 -18.97 13.68
C SER A 187 10.04 -17.69 14.24
N LYS A 188 10.67 -16.50 14.04
CA LYS A 188 10.13 -15.21 14.51
C LYS A 188 8.77 -14.87 13.90
N ILE A 189 8.39 -15.46 12.76
CA ILE A 189 7.07 -15.25 12.14
C ILE A 189 5.91 -15.59 13.09
N SER A 190 6.12 -16.51 14.05
CA SER A 190 5.17 -16.88 15.10
C SER A 190 4.84 -15.73 16.07
N LYS A 191 5.66 -14.67 16.09
CA LYS A 191 5.40 -13.43 16.86
C LYS A 191 4.32 -12.55 16.24
N ILE A 192 3.78 -12.93 15.07
CA ILE A 192 2.59 -12.33 14.47
C ILE A 192 1.42 -13.29 14.71
N LYS A 193 0.49 -12.90 15.60
CA LYS A 193 -0.70 -13.67 15.93
C LYS A 193 -1.91 -13.09 15.21
N LEU A 194 -2.49 -13.85 14.29
CA LEU A 194 -3.74 -13.47 13.61
C LEU A 194 -4.93 -14.01 14.40
N ILE A 195 -5.79 -13.11 14.84
CA ILE A 195 -6.96 -13.36 15.69
C ILE A 195 -8.21 -12.99 14.89
N GLN A 196 -9.10 -13.97 14.69
CA GLN A 196 -10.39 -13.71 14.06
C GLN A 196 -11.37 -13.18 15.11
N ALA A 197 -11.63 -11.88 15.12
CA ALA A 197 -12.59 -11.25 16.03
C ALA A 197 -13.02 -9.87 15.52
N ASP A 198 -14.14 -9.36 16.06
CA ASP A 198 -14.48 -7.95 15.94
C ASP A 198 -13.51 -7.11 16.80
N ALA A 199 -12.94 -6.06 16.21
CA ALA A 199 -11.94 -5.22 16.87
C ALA A 199 -12.49 -4.47 18.10
N PHE A 200 -13.75 -4.08 18.11
CA PHE A 200 -14.37 -3.36 19.22
C PHE A 200 -14.67 -4.31 20.38
N ALA A 201 -15.24 -5.49 20.07
CA ALA A 201 -15.45 -6.54 21.06
C ALA A 201 -14.13 -7.00 21.68
N TYR A 202 -13.13 -7.30 20.85
CA TYR A 202 -11.81 -7.72 21.31
C TYR A 202 -11.16 -6.66 22.21
N THR A 203 -11.17 -5.39 21.80
CA THR A 203 -10.57 -4.31 22.61
C THR A 203 -11.30 -4.09 23.93
N SER A 204 -12.62 -4.29 23.98
CA SER A 204 -13.39 -4.16 25.23
C SER A 204 -12.98 -5.23 26.27
N GLN A 205 -12.77 -6.47 25.82
CA GLN A 205 -12.50 -7.63 26.67
C GLN A 205 -11.00 -7.80 26.98
N ASN A 206 -10.13 -7.44 26.04
CA ASN A 206 -8.69 -7.61 26.19
C ASN A 206 -8.12 -6.70 27.30
N LYS A 207 -7.30 -7.30 28.17
CA LYS A 207 -6.61 -6.61 29.28
C LYS A 207 -5.12 -6.40 29.02
N LYS A 208 -4.58 -6.96 27.94
CA LYS A 208 -3.15 -6.88 27.60
C LYS A 208 -2.74 -5.44 27.33
N GLN A 209 -1.56 -5.07 27.84
CA GLN A 209 -0.93 -3.78 27.59
C GLN A 209 0.06 -3.88 26.43
N TYR A 210 0.03 -2.89 25.53
CA TYR A 210 0.88 -2.84 24.36
C TYR A 210 1.79 -1.60 24.37
N GLY A 211 2.89 -1.64 23.65
CA GLY A 211 3.64 -0.42 23.33
C GLY A 211 2.91 0.41 22.30
N LEU A 212 2.22 -0.26 21.38
CA LEU A 212 1.53 0.37 20.28
C LEU A 212 0.17 -0.27 20.03
N ILE A 213 -0.84 0.55 19.79
CA ILE A 213 -2.07 0.12 19.10
C ILE A 213 -2.14 0.82 17.75
N ILE A 214 -2.32 0.07 16.68
CA ILE A 214 -2.56 0.62 15.34
C ILE A 214 -4.01 0.35 14.95
N VAL A 215 -4.75 1.39 14.62
CA VAL A 215 -6.14 1.34 14.17
C VAL A 215 -6.18 1.54 12.65
N ASP A 216 -6.42 0.46 11.91
CA ASP A 216 -6.47 0.38 10.44
C ASP A 216 -7.77 -0.31 10.00
N LEU A 217 -8.90 0.20 10.48
CA LEU A 217 -10.23 -0.39 10.32
C LEU A 217 -11.03 0.31 9.22
N PHE A 218 -11.26 -0.41 8.14
CA PHE A 218 -12.04 0.05 6.99
C PHE A 218 -13.04 -1.01 6.56
N VAL A 219 -14.19 -0.57 6.07
CA VAL A 219 -15.12 -1.39 5.27
C VAL A 219 -15.06 -0.82 3.86
N ASP A 220 -14.51 -1.62 2.94
CA ASP A 220 -14.07 -1.18 1.63
C ASP A 220 -13.11 0.02 1.67
N HIS A 221 -13.62 1.22 1.42
CA HIS A 221 -12.88 2.49 1.44
C HIS A 221 -13.37 3.44 2.53
N LEU A 222 -14.37 3.01 3.31
CA LEU A 222 -15.02 3.82 4.33
C LEU A 222 -14.51 3.44 5.71
N ILE A 223 -14.34 4.46 6.54
CA ILE A 223 -13.90 4.28 7.91
C ILE A 223 -15.08 3.84 8.77
N VAL A 224 -14.85 2.89 9.65
CA VAL A 224 -15.88 2.40 10.56
C VAL A 224 -16.26 3.51 11.55
N PRO A 225 -17.53 3.98 11.61
CA PRO A 225 -17.92 5.09 12.48
C PRO A 225 -17.63 4.85 13.97
N LYS A 226 -17.69 3.58 14.40
CA LYS A 226 -17.39 3.16 15.79
C LYS A 226 -15.98 3.54 16.26
N ILE A 227 -15.03 3.82 15.35
CA ILE A 227 -13.68 4.32 15.70
C ILE A 227 -13.77 5.67 16.45
N LYS A 228 -14.80 6.48 16.18
CA LYS A 228 -15.05 7.75 16.88
C LYS A 228 -15.76 7.59 18.23
N ASN A 229 -15.97 6.37 18.73
CA ASN A 229 -16.62 6.15 20.01
C ASN A 229 -15.66 6.49 21.17
N SER A 230 -16.06 7.36 22.09
CA SER A 230 -15.20 7.81 23.19
C SER A 230 -14.78 6.69 24.14
N ILE A 231 -15.63 5.68 24.37
CA ILE A 231 -15.30 4.52 25.20
C ILE A 231 -14.19 3.70 24.54
N PHE A 232 -14.31 3.45 23.23
CA PHE A 232 -13.27 2.78 22.44
C PHE A 232 -11.95 3.56 22.47
N ILE A 233 -11.98 4.87 22.22
CA ILE A 233 -10.79 5.75 22.24
C ILE A 233 -10.10 5.70 23.62
N LYS A 234 -10.87 5.87 24.70
CA LYS A 234 -10.33 5.78 26.08
C LYS A 234 -9.71 4.40 26.34
N LYS A 235 -10.35 3.31 25.90
CA LYS A 235 -9.87 1.95 26.09
C LYS A 235 -8.54 1.69 25.39
N ILE A 236 -8.38 2.11 24.13
CA ILE A 236 -7.12 1.91 23.39
C ILE A 236 -6.00 2.82 23.93
N LEU A 237 -6.29 4.06 24.33
CA LEU A 237 -5.29 4.93 24.96
C LEU A 237 -4.83 4.40 26.32
N ALA A 238 -5.75 3.85 27.11
CA ALA A 238 -5.42 3.23 28.40
C ALA A 238 -4.58 1.96 28.24
N SER A 239 -4.72 1.24 27.12
CA SER A 239 -4.09 -0.06 26.90
C SER A 239 -2.77 0.00 26.12
N SER A 240 -2.27 1.21 25.81
CA SER A 240 -1.07 1.40 25.01
C SER A 240 -0.18 2.55 25.49
N GLU A 241 1.07 2.59 25.02
CA GLU A 241 1.92 3.79 25.16
C GLU A 241 1.60 4.78 24.04
N TYR A 242 1.38 4.30 22.83
CA TYR A 242 0.95 5.11 21.69
C TYR A 242 -0.19 4.43 20.93
N VAL A 243 -1.09 5.23 20.40
CA VAL A 243 -2.13 4.82 19.44
C VAL A 243 -1.85 5.51 18.12
N ILE A 244 -1.76 4.76 17.02
CA ILE A 244 -1.71 5.31 15.67
C ILE A 244 -3.02 4.98 14.96
N VAL A 245 -3.66 5.96 14.36
CA VAL A 245 -4.94 5.82 13.66
C VAL A 245 -4.76 6.25 12.20
N ASN A 246 -5.11 5.35 11.29
CA ASN A 246 -5.13 5.63 9.86
C ASN A 246 -6.52 6.15 9.42
N PHE A 247 -6.54 7.23 8.63
CA PHE A 247 -7.73 7.82 8.02
C PHE A 247 -7.48 8.01 6.51
N GLY A 248 -8.15 7.22 5.66
CA GLY A 248 -8.00 7.30 4.20
C GLY A 248 -8.86 8.40 3.55
N LEU A 249 -8.36 9.05 2.49
CA LEU A 249 -8.99 10.26 1.90
C LEU A 249 -9.96 10.07 0.75
N LYS A 250 -10.32 8.85 0.33
CA LYS A 250 -11.03 8.75 -0.97
C LYS A 250 -12.48 9.26 -0.86
N LYS A 251 -12.70 10.48 -1.37
CA LYS A 251 -13.99 11.12 -1.71
C LYS A 251 -14.98 11.39 -0.56
N SER A 252 -14.55 11.42 0.70
CA SER A 252 -15.40 11.97 1.75
C SER A 252 -15.14 13.48 1.88
N SER A 253 -16.18 14.30 1.70
CA SER A 253 -16.26 15.72 2.09
C SER A 253 -16.08 15.96 3.60
N ILE A 254 -15.64 14.94 4.35
CA ILE A 254 -15.48 14.96 5.80
C ILE A 254 -14.20 15.72 6.12
N ASP A 255 -14.37 16.82 6.85
CA ASP A 255 -13.27 17.56 7.48
C ASP A 255 -12.44 16.61 8.35
N HIS A 256 -11.16 16.44 8.00
CA HIS A 256 -10.24 15.56 8.71
C HIS A 256 -10.01 16.00 10.15
N ARG A 257 -10.13 17.31 10.42
CA ARG A 257 -10.06 17.83 11.78
C ARG A 257 -11.24 17.30 12.59
N SER A 258 -12.46 17.37 12.06
CA SER A 258 -13.67 16.79 12.68
C SER A 258 -13.56 15.28 12.96
N PHE A 259 -12.77 14.54 12.17
CA PHE A 259 -12.54 13.12 12.46
C PHE A 259 -11.74 12.93 13.75
N PHE A 260 -10.64 13.67 13.90
CA PHE A 260 -9.72 13.53 15.03
C PHE A 260 -10.13 14.36 16.25
N GLU A 261 -11.14 15.22 16.18
CA GLU A 261 -11.59 16.05 17.32
C GLU A 261 -11.78 15.27 18.61
N LYS A 262 -12.44 14.11 18.56
CA LYS A 262 -12.63 13.30 19.77
C LYS A 262 -11.33 12.72 20.30
N TYR A 263 -10.41 12.34 19.41
CA TYR A 263 -9.09 11.90 19.83
C TYR A 263 -8.30 13.04 20.47
N ILE A 264 -8.33 14.22 19.86
CA ILE A 264 -7.67 15.44 20.36
C ILE A 264 -8.20 15.80 21.75
N LYS A 265 -9.52 15.75 21.97
CA LYS A 265 -10.13 16.04 23.27
C LYS A 265 -9.81 15.03 24.36
N ILE A 266 -9.59 13.75 24.00
CA ILE A 266 -9.39 12.66 24.98
C ILE A 266 -7.89 12.41 25.25
N ALA A 267 -7.03 12.63 24.26
CA ALA A 267 -5.62 12.31 24.35
C ALA A 267 -4.79 13.49 24.88
N ARG A 268 -3.87 13.22 25.81
CA ARG A 268 -2.97 14.23 26.39
C ARG A 268 -1.95 14.76 25.38
N TYR A 269 -1.44 13.87 24.52
CA TYR A 269 -0.46 14.20 23.49
C TYR A 269 -1.00 13.75 22.15
N THR A 270 -1.02 14.66 21.17
CA THR A 270 -1.55 14.38 19.83
C THR A 270 -0.66 14.99 18.75
N GLN A 271 -0.52 14.27 17.64
CA GLN A 271 -0.01 14.82 16.39
C GLN A 271 -0.73 14.18 15.22
N ILE A 272 -1.05 14.98 14.20
CA ILE A 272 -1.72 14.52 12.99
C ILE A 272 -0.85 14.90 11.80
N TYR A 273 -0.70 13.94 10.90
CA TYR A 273 0.14 14.04 9.71
C TYR A 273 -0.66 13.71 8.45
N LYS A 274 -0.36 14.38 7.34
CA LYS A 274 -0.85 14.00 6.01
C LYS A 274 0.22 13.20 5.28
N CYS A 275 -0.12 12.01 4.78
CA CYS A 275 0.77 11.12 4.03
C CYS A 275 0.07 10.56 2.79
N LYS A 276 0.42 11.07 1.60
CA LYS A 276 -0.07 10.63 0.27
C LYS A 276 -1.55 10.20 0.22
N GLY A 277 -2.44 11.09 0.63
CA GLY A 277 -3.88 10.79 0.57
C GLY A 277 -4.41 10.02 1.79
N ASN A 278 -3.64 9.90 2.87
CA ASN A 278 -4.14 9.49 4.17
C ASN A 278 -3.79 10.56 5.21
N PHE A 279 -4.60 10.66 6.26
CA PHE A 279 -4.23 11.29 7.50
C PHE A 279 -3.90 10.23 8.53
N ILE A 280 -2.81 10.45 9.26
CA ILE A 280 -2.31 9.53 10.27
C ILE A 280 -2.20 10.32 11.55
N GLY A 281 -3.01 9.95 12.54
CA GLY A 281 -2.95 10.53 13.88
C GLY A 281 -2.15 9.63 14.81
N ILE A 282 -1.27 10.20 15.62
CA ILE A 282 -0.64 9.53 16.76
C ILE A 282 -1.11 10.21 18.05
N PHE A 283 -1.47 9.39 19.02
CA PHE A 283 -2.10 9.81 20.26
C PHE A 283 -1.47 9.08 21.44
N SER A 284 -1.35 9.74 22.59
CA SER A 284 -0.89 9.11 23.82
C SER A 284 -1.41 9.84 25.07
N ASN A 285 -1.66 9.06 26.13
CA ASN A 285 -1.88 9.56 27.49
C ASN A 285 -0.69 9.30 28.42
N LYS A 286 0.30 8.52 27.97
CA LYS A 286 1.39 8.03 28.82
C LYS A 286 2.74 8.64 28.47
N LYS A 287 2.96 9.00 27.20
CA LYS A 287 4.25 9.49 26.70
C LYS A 287 4.08 10.66 25.75
N LYS A 288 4.97 11.64 25.88
CA LYS A 288 5.04 12.77 24.95
C LYS A 288 5.44 12.26 23.56
N ILE A 289 4.80 12.80 22.52
CA ILE A 289 5.10 12.46 21.13
C ILE A 289 6.24 13.37 20.66
N ASN A 290 7.25 12.79 20.01
CA ASN A 290 8.43 13.51 19.57
C ASN A 290 8.15 14.32 18.28
N ASN A 291 8.31 15.64 18.31
CA ASN A 291 7.76 16.59 17.33
C ASN A 291 8.46 16.71 15.96
N GLN A 292 9.63 16.12 15.70
CA GLN A 292 10.38 16.40 14.45
C GLN A 292 10.32 15.28 13.38
N LEU A 293 9.21 15.12 12.66
CA LEU A 293 9.28 14.44 11.36
C LEU A 293 9.48 15.51 10.28
N ASN A 294 10.74 15.88 10.03
CA ASN A 294 11.12 16.87 9.00
C ASN A 294 11.04 16.23 7.60
N GLU A 295 9.84 16.00 7.07
CA GLU A 295 9.68 15.68 5.64
C GLU A 295 8.86 16.74 4.94
N LYS A 296 9.32 17.16 3.75
CA LYS A 296 8.77 18.25 2.91
C LYS A 296 7.28 18.09 2.51
N ASN A 297 6.63 16.97 2.87
CA ASN A 297 5.24 16.64 2.51
C ASN A 297 4.35 16.32 3.72
N ILE A 298 4.83 16.57 4.94
CA ILE A 298 4.08 16.33 6.18
C ILE A 298 3.57 17.67 6.70
N PHE A 299 2.24 17.85 6.69
CA PHE A 299 1.60 18.92 7.45
C PHE A 299 1.39 18.43 8.87
N GLN A 300 2.02 19.11 9.84
CA GLN A 300 1.77 18.89 11.25
C GLN A 300 0.68 19.84 11.74
N TYR A 301 -0.41 19.27 12.26
CA TYR A 301 -1.34 20.02 13.08
C TYR A 301 -0.89 19.87 14.53
N LYS A 302 -0.33 20.95 15.08
CA LYS A 302 -0.12 21.05 16.52
C LYS A 302 -1.39 21.63 17.11
N VAL A 303 -2.09 20.84 17.92
CA VAL A 303 -3.19 21.37 18.73
C VAL A 303 -2.60 21.66 20.10
N ASP A 304 -2.42 22.94 20.42
CA ASP A 304 -2.12 23.34 21.79
C ASP A 304 -3.42 23.20 22.61
N ILE A 305 -3.39 22.36 23.65
CA ILE A 305 -4.55 22.02 24.49
C ILE A 305 -4.73 23.04 25.64
N ASN A 306 -3.96 24.15 25.62
CA ASN A 306 -3.99 25.19 26.64
C ASN A 306 -4.55 26.51 26.08
N SER A 307 -5.74 26.46 25.48
CA SER A 307 -6.57 27.64 25.18
C SER A 307 -8.02 27.36 25.56
#